data_AF-K7Z907-F1
#
_entry.id   AF-K7Z907-F1
#
_cell.length_a   1.000
_cell.length_b   1.000
_cell.length_c   1.000
_cell.angle_alpha   90.00
_cell.angle_beta   90.00
_cell.angle_gamma   90.00
#
_symmetry.space_group_name_H-M   'P 1'
#
loop_
_entity.id
_entity.type
_entity.pdbx_description
1 polymer ?
#
loop_
_entity_poly.entity_id
_entity_poly.type
_entity_poly.pdbx_seq_one_letter_code
_entity_poly.pdbx_strand_id
1 'polypeptide(L)'
;MKQHPEEFQAYFKTHFDKWGLTKTECEVGGLILLGLSLREIADRRGTSETTTRQQALSLYKKASVEGRHQLSAYFLENLLAAQTIVKPYVESGSGSL
;
A
#
# COMPACT_ATOMS: atom_id res chain seq x y z
N MET A 1 18.13 -10.77 -7.40
CA MET A 1 16.78 -10.40 -6.92
C MET A 1 16.27 -9.26 -7.77
N LYS A 2 15.57 -9.53 -8.89
CA LYS A 2 14.86 -8.46 -9.60
C LYS A 2 13.51 -8.33 -8.90
N GLN A 3 13.28 -7.22 -8.21
CA GLN A 3 11.93 -6.87 -7.78
C GLN A 3 11.16 -6.57 -9.07
N HIS A 4 10.11 -7.33 -9.36
CA HIS A 4 9.27 -7.17 -10.54
C HIS A 4 8.18 -6.13 -10.21
N PRO A 5 8.33 -4.84 -10.57
CA PRO A 5 7.38 -3.80 -10.20
C PRO A 5 5.97 -4.05 -10.74
N GLU A 6 5.82 -4.84 -11.80
CA GLU A 6 4.55 -5.30 -12.36
C GLU A 6 3.70 -6.09 -11.35
N GLU A 7 4.31 -6.92 -10.51
CA GLU A 7 3.60 -7.74 -9.52
C GLU A 7 2.98 -6.87 -8.42
N PHE A 8 3.71 -5.84 -7.98
CA PHE A 8 3.22 -4.86 -7.00
C PHE A 8 2.03 -4.07 -7.56
N GLN A 9 2.13 -3.61 -8.80
CA GLN A 9 1.03 -2.87 -9.43
C GLN A 9 -0.22 -3.75 -9.58
N ALA A 10 -0.07 -5.01 -10.00
CA ALA A 10 -1.18 -5.95 -10.11
C ALA A 10 -1.82 -6.26 -8.73
N TYR A 11 -0.99 -6.39 -7.69
CA TYR A 11 -1.46 -6.57 -6.32
C TYR A 11 -2.31 -5.38 -5.84
N PHE A 12 -1.79 -4.15 -5.93
CA PHE A 12 -2.57 -2.95 -5.59
C PHE A 12 -3.85 -2.84 -6.40
N LYS A 13 -3.78 -3.08 -7.71
CA LYS A 13 -4.93 -3.03 -8.61
C LYS A 13 -6.04 -3.98 -8.19
N THR A 14 -5.70 -5.20 -7.78
CA THR A 14 -6.70 -6.20 -7.35
C THR A 14 -7.47 -5.72 -6.12
N HIS A 15 -6.79 -5.12 -5.14
CA HIS A 15 -7.46 -4.55 -3.96
C HIS A 15 -8.28 -3.31 -4.30
N PHE A 16 -7.77 -2.44 -5.17
CA PHE A 16 -8.49 -1.25 -5.62
C PHE A 16 -9.76 -1.60 -6.39
N ASP A 17 -9.71 -2.61 -7.27
CA ASP A 17 -10.87 -3.13 -7.98
C ASP A 17 -11.90 -3.72 -7.00
N LYS A 18 -11.45 -4.48 -5.99
CA LYS A 18 -12.33 -5.04 -4.94
C LYS A 18 -13.06 -3.97 -4.14
N TRP A 19 -12.40 -2.83 -3.88
CA TRP A 19 -13.02 -1.69 -3.18
C TRP A 19 -13.90 -0.82 -4.08
N GLY A 20 -13.99 -1.11 -5.39
CA GLY A 20 -14.77 -0.29 -6.32
C GLY A 20 -14.22 1.13 -6.43
N LEU A 21 -12.90 1.27 -6.42
CA LEU A 21 -12.26 2.57 -6.61
C LEU A 21 -12.39 3.02 -8.07
N THR A 22 -12.68 4.30 -8.25
CA THR A 22 -12.59 4.98 -9.53
C THR A 22 -11.12 5.12 -9.95
N LYS A 23 -10.87 5.35 -11.24
CA LYS A 23 -9.52 5.62 -11.76
C LYS A 23 -8.80 6.71 -10.94
N THR A 24 -9.53 7.79 -10.64
CA THR A 24 -9.05 8.92 -9.85
C THR A 24 -8.66 8.50 -8.41
N GLU A 25 -9.47 7.68 -7.75
CA GLU A 25 -9.16 7.18 -6.40
C GLU A 25 -7.96 6.24 -6.42
N CYS A 26 -7.84 5.35 -7.42
CA CYS A 26 -6.67 4.48 -7.58
C CYS A 26 -5.36 5.27 -7.69
N GLU A 27 -5.36 6.34 -8.49
CA GLU A 27 -4.20 7.23 -8.62
C GLU A 27 -3.84 7.90 -7.29
N VAL A 28 -4.82 8.43 -6.56
CA VAL A 28 -4.60 9.04 -5.24
C VAL A 28 -4.08 8.02 -4.24
N GLY A 29 -4.68 6.82 -4.19
CA GLY A 29 -4.28 5.75 -3.30
C GLY A 29 -2.83 5.30 -3.55
N GLY A 30 -2.45 5.12 -4.81
CA GLY A 30 -1.07 4.78 -5.17
C GLY A 30 -0.06 5.83 -4.73
N LEU A 31 -0.37 7.12 -4.90
CA LEU A 31 0.53 8.20 -4.47
C LEU A 31 0.60 8.34 -2.93
N ILE A 32 -0.50 8.08 -2.22
CA ILE A 32 -0.49 8.02 -0.74
C ILE A 32 0.43 6.90 -0.25
N LEU A 33 0.36 5.72 -0.89
CA LEU A 33 1.21 4.57 -0.58
C LEU A 33 2.69 4.83 -0.88
N LEU A 34 2.98 5.66 -1.88
CA LEU A 34 4.33 6.17 -2.15
C LEU A 34 4.81 7.23 -1.14
N GLY A 35 3.97 7.60 -0.17
CA GLY A 35 4.33 8.52 0.91
C GLY A 35 4.01 9.98 0.65
N LEU A 36 3.50 10.35 -0.53
CA LEU A 36 3.21 11.75 -0.86
C LEU A 36 2.12 12.34 0.05
N SER A 37 2.26 13.63 0.36
CA SER A 37 1.24 14.44 1.01
C SER A 37 0.10 14.81 0.04
N LEU A 38 -1.06 15.19 0.58
CA LEU A 38 -2.21 15.60 -0.25
C LEU A 38 -1.88 16.82 -1.13
N ARG A 39 -1.01 17.71 -0.66
CA ARG A 39 -0.51 18.85 -1.42
C ARG A 39 0.34 18.40 -2.62
N GLU A 40 1.34 17.55 -2.40
CA GLU A 40 2.17 17.02 -3.49
C GLU A 40 1.35 16.22 -4.52
N ILE A 41 0.33 15.51 -4.05
CA ILE A 41 -0.60 14.79 -4.94
C ILE A 41 -1.44 15.76 -5.76
N ALA A 42 -1.94 16.84 -5.13
CA ALA A 42 -2.69 17.89 -5.81
C ALA A 42 -1.84 18.56 -6.90
N ASP A 43 -0.62 18.95 -6.56
CA ASP A 43 0.34 19.55 -7.49
C ASP A 43 0.64 18.59 -8.66
N ARG A 44 0.90 17.31 -8.37
CA ARG A 44 1.22 16.31 -9.39
C ARG A 44 0.05 16.00 -10.33
N ARG A 45 -1.18 16.11 -9.84
CA ARG A 45 -2.41 15.78 -10.61
C ARG A 45 -3.09 17.00 -11.22
N GLY A 46 -2.59 18.21 -10.95
CA GLY A 46 -3.20 19.45 -11.42
C GLY A 46 -4.58 19.70 -10.81
N THR A 47 -4.80 19.26 -9.57
CA THR A 47 -6.07 19.44 -8.83
C THR A 47 -5.85 20.29 -7.58
N SER A 48 -6.94 20.73 -6.93
CA SER A 48 -6.81 21.40 -5.63
C SER A 48 -6.55 20.40 -4.49
N GLU A 49 -5.91 20.85 -3.41
CA GLU A 49 -5.73 20.02 -2.21
C GLU A 49 -7.07 19.56 -1.62
N THR A 50 -8.09 20.42 -1.66
CA THR A 50 -9.46 20.07 -1.24
C THR A 50 -10.04 18.93 -2.07
N THR A 51 -9.89 18.99 -3.40
CA THR A 51 -10.34 17.93 -4.31
C THR A 51 -9.61 16.62 -4.03
N THR A 52 -8.28 16.66 -3.88
CA THR A 52 -7.46 15.50 -3.55
C THR A 52 -7.86 14.90 -2.20
N ARG A 53 -8.13 15.75 -1.19
CA ARG A 53 -8.60 15.34 0.14
C ARG A 53 -9.94 14.63 0.07
N GLN A 54 -10.91 15.15 -0.69
CA GLN A 54 -12.20 14.50 -0.87
C GLN A 54 -12.07 13.12 -1.52
N GLN A 55 -11.21 13.01 -2.53
CA GLN A 55 -10.93 11.73 -3.19
C GLN A 55 -10.25 10.73 -2.24
N ALA A 56 -9.31 11.19 -1.42
CA ALA A 56 -8.67 10.36 -0.39
C ALA A 56 -9.69 9.90 0.67
N LEU A 57 -10.58 10.77 1.14
CA LEU A 57 -11.66 10.40 2.08
C LEU A 57 -12.62 9.37 1.48
N SER A 58 -13.01 9.54 0.22
CA SER A 58 -13.84 8.57 -0.50
C SER A 58 -13.14 7.21 -0.60
N LEU A 59 -11.85 7.21 -0.95
CA LEU A 59 -11.01 6.02 -0.96
C LEU A 59 -10.96 5.34 0.41
N TYR A 60 -10.69 6.07 1.49
CA TYR A 60 -10.62 5.52 2.85
C TYR A 60 -11.94 4.86 3.25
N LYS A 61 -13.07 5.53 2.97
CA LYS A 61 -14.40 4.99 3.22
C LYS A 61 -14.65 3.68 2.46
N LYS A 62 -14.31 3.62 1.17
CA LYS A 62 -14.46 2.42 0.34
C LYS A 62 -13.57 1.27 0.79
N ALA A 63 -12.35 1.59 1.20
CA ALA A 63 -11.39 0.62 1.74
C ALA A 63 -11.69 0.22 3.20
N SER A 64 -12.65 0.87 3.86
CA SER A 64 -12.98 0.67 5.28
C SER A 64 -11.76 0.88 6.20
N VAL A 65 -11.00 1.95 5.93
CA VAL A 65 -9.87 2.41 6.73
C VAL A 65 -10.08 3.87 7.16
N GLU A 66 -9.45 4.30 8.24
CA GLU A 66 -9.62 5.63 8.83
C GLU A 66 -8.70 6.68 8.20
N GLY A 67 -7.64 6.26 7.52
CA GLY A 67 -6.72 7.19 6.88
C GLY A 67 -5.46 6.54 6.34
N ARG A 68 -4.48 7.39 5.99
CA ARG A 68 -3.27 6.97 5.28
C ARG A 68 -2.46 5.89 6.02
N HIS A 69 -2.34 5.98 7.35
CA HIS A 69 -1.54 5.03 8.11
C HIS A 69 -2.15 3.63 8.07
N GLN A 70 -3.47 3.52 8.24
CA GLN A 70 -4.16 2.24 8.16
C GLN A 70 -4.22 1.71 6.72
N LEU A 71 -4.36 2.59 5.72
CA LEU A 71 -4.21 2.20 4.31
C LEU A 71 -2.82 1.60 4.06
N SER A 72 -1.75 2.26 4.52
CA SER A 72 -0.39 1.75 4.39
C SER A 72 -0.19 0.43 5.15
N ALA A 73 -0.68 0.32 6.38
CA ALA A 73 -0.59 -0.89 7.18
C ALA A 73 -1.27 -2.09 6.48
N TYR A 74 -2.48 -1.89 5.94
CA TYR A 74 -3.22 -2.90 5.20
C TYR A 74 -2.40 -3.55 4.08
N PHE A 75 -1.65 -2.75 3.32
CA PHE A 75 -0.80 -3.28 2.27
C PHE A 75 0.51 -3.86 2.80
N LEU A 76 1.12 -3.20 3.79
CA LEU A 76 2.40 -3.63 4.36
C LEU A 76 2.31 -4.99 5.07
N GLU A 77 1.22 -5.29 5.77
CA GLU A 77 1.04 -6.59 6.47
C GLU A 77 1.24 -7.78 5.51
N ASN A 78 0.58 -7.74 4.35
CA ASN A 78 0.70 -8.80 3.34
C ASN A 78 2.05 -8.79 2.62
N LEU A 79 2.62 -7.60 2.38
CA LEU A 79 3.95 -7.48 1.76
C LEU A 79 5.07 -7.99 2.68
N LEU A 80 4.94 -7.80 3.98
CA LEU A 80 5.88 -8.30 4.98
C LEU A 80 5.71 -9.80 5.22
N ALA A 81 4.46 -10.30 5.25
CA ALA A 81 4.18 -11.73 5.32
C ALA A 81 4.79 -12.50 4.13
N ALA A 82 4.82 -11.91 2.94
CA ALA A 82 5.48 -12.49 1.77
C ALA A 82 7.02 -12.57 1.91
N GLN A 83 7.63 -11.77 2.79
CA GLN A 83 9.09 -11.78 3.02
C GLN A 83 9.52 -12.72 4.15
N THR A 84 8.61 -13.11 5.06
CA THR A 84 8.89 -14.06 6.13
C THR A 84 8.85 -15.51 5.65
N ILE A 85 9.74 -15.86 4.73
CA ILE A 85 10.28 -17.22 4.68
C ILE A 85 11.30 -17.28 5.81
N VAL A 86 10.81 -17.53 7.04
CA VAL A 86 11.66 -17.76 8.20
C VAL A 86 12.55 -18.95 7.86
N LYS A 87 13.84 -18.71 7.60
CA LYS A 87 14.83 -19.78 7.58
C LYS A 87 14.86 -20.29 9.03
N PRO A 88 14.45 -21.54 9.32
CA PRO A 88 14.50 -22.02 10.69
C PRO A 88 15.94 -21.86 11.15
N TYR A 89 16.13 -21.14 12.26
CA TYR A 89 17.36 -21.25 13.02
C TYR A 89 17.40 -22.69 13.49
N VAL A 90 18.08 -23.54 12.72
CA VAL A 90 18.45 -24.87 13.16
C VAL A 90 19.43 -24.60 14.29
N GLU A 91 19.03 -24.89 15.52
CA GLU A 91 19.96 -25.01 16.63
C GLU A 91 21.02 -26.02 16.19
N SER A 92 22.16 -25.51 15.71
CA SER A 92 23.38 -26.29 15.59
C SER A 92 23.64 -26.82 16.99
N GLY A 93 23.48 -28.14 17.09
CA GLY A 93 23.30 -28.83 18.35
C GLY A 93 24.29 -28.44 19.43
N SER A 94 23.79 -28.57 20.65
CA SER A 94 24.53 -29.05 21.80
C SER A 94 25.64 -30.05 21.41
N GLY A 95 26.80 -29.52 21.09
CA GLY A 95 28.06 -30.24 21.14
C GLY A 95 28.49 -30.30 22.60
N SER A 96 28.03 -31.32 23.30
CA SER A 96 28.76 -31.84 24.45
C SER A 96 30.20 -32.10 24.05
N LEU A 97 31.15 -31.49 24.75
CA LEU A 97 32.36 -32.11 25.30
C LEU A 97 32.80 -31.30 26.52
#